data_AF-A0A4S0S6M8-F1
#
_entry.id   AF-A0A4S0S6M8-F1
#
_cell.length_a   1.000
_cell.length_b   1.000
_cell.length_c   1.000
_cell.angle_alpha   90.00
_cell.angle_beta   90.00
_cell.angle_gamma   90.00
#
_symmetry.space_group_name_H-M   'P 1'
#
loop_
_entity.id
_entity.type
_entity.pdbx_description
1 polymer ?
#
loop_
_entity_poly.entity_id
_entity_poly.type
_entity_poly.pdbx_seq_one_letter_code
_entity_poly.pdbx_strand_id
1 'polypeptide(L)'
;MLSATPPSLLSIRDGKAAYDVTTPATAFATFNVLSYRRAPHEVLARFDQLCLEAARGCLEALARRPTDGSASRGGRSISLYRYEAVVDRLDIEDRSRLAEVTADLARVDLPLSEQCRLATQEAWRLSRLSGPAIVTGFGSMPYLATSLSDAPGARRLKTIVKRLATESAALYGTTITCTDYFAGISDMSFFGEVAADGLDIVGRNTPLWTQGVRWPKTHALANIPTINIGPWGRDYHTPLERLHIGYAFDVLPRVLSDVCAALLANES
;
A
#
# COMPACT_ATOMS: atom_id res chain seq x y z
N MET A 1 -4.87 -22.85 -6.75
CA MET A 1 -5.32 -21.51 -6.33
C MET A 1 -4.40 -21.05 -5.20
N LEU A 2 -3.55 -20.04 -5.44
CA LEU A 2 -2.84 -19.38 -4.35
C LEU A 2 -3.90 -18.69 -3.49
N SER A 3 -4.10 -19.17 -2.27
CA SER A 3 -4.86 -18.47 -1.23
C SER A 3 -4.23 -17.08 -1.10
N ALA A 4 -5.01 -16.04 -1.37
CA ALA A 4 -4.55 -14.67 -1.17
C ALA A 4 -4.22 -14.49 0.31
N THR A 5 -3.04 -13.95 0.61
CA THR A 5 -2.64 -13.63 1.98
C THR A 5 -3.68 -12.72 2.63
N PRO A 6 -4.20 -13.06 3.82
CA PRO A 6 -5.18 -12.23 4.49
C PRO A 6 -4.56 -10.87 4.86
N PRO A 7 -5.36 -9.78 4.88
CA PRO A 7 -4.94 -8.53 5.49
C PRO A 7 -4.41 -8.76 6.91
N SER A 8 -3.31 -8.10 7.26
CA SER A 8 -2.71 -8.18 8.58
C SER A 8 -2.98 -6.90 9.36
N LEU A 9 -3.60 -7.00 10.54
CA LEU A 9 -3.72 -5.86 11.45
C LEU A 9 -2.32 -5.52 11.99
N LEU A 10 -1.83 -4.33 11.69
CA LEU A 10 -0.53 -3.86 12.16
C LEU A 10 -0.60 -3.13 13.49
N SER A 11 -1.69 -2.38 13.71
CA SER A 11 -1.89 -1.59 14.91
C SER A 11 -3.37 -1.29 15.10
N ILE A 12 -3.81 -1.29 16.36
CA ILE A 12 -5.12 -0.81 16.79
C ILE A 12 -4.93 -0.03 18.09
N ARG A 13 -5.52 1.18 18.16
CA ARG A 13 -5.40 2.05 19.32
C ARG A 13 -6.59 2.98 19.44
N ASP A 14 -6.97 3.35 20.66
CA ASP A 14 -7.87 4.48 20.88
C ASP A 14 -7.14 5.84 20.71
N GLY A 15 -7.91 6.93 20.69
CA GLY A 15 -7.38 8.28 20.58
C GLY A 15 -6.91 8.92 21.89
N LYS A 16 -6.83 8.19 23.01
CA LYS A 16 -6.44 8.78 24.29
C LYS A 16 -4.93 8.95 24.39
N ALA A 17 -4.52 10.10 24.92
CA ALA A 17 -3.13 10.41 25.23
C ALA A 17 -2.70 9.86 26.60
N ALA A 18 -3.65 9.71 27.54
CA ALA A 18 -3.41 9.24 28.90
C ALA A 18 -4.54 8.31 29.36
N TYR A 19 -4.30 7.54 30.42
CA TYR A 19 -5.31 6.66 31.00
C TYR A 19 -6.39 7.47 31.73
N ASP A 20 -7.65 7.19 31.41
CA ASP A 20 -8.83 7.57 32.19
C ASP A 20 -9.95 6.54 31.98
N VAL A 21 -10.99 6.59 32.82
CA VAL A 21 -12.13 5.65 32.81
C VAL A 21 -13.23 5.99 31.79
N THR A 22 -13.09 7.06 31.01
CA THR A 22 -14.12 7.50 30.06
C THR A 22 -14.10 6.67 28.78
N THR A 23 -15.15 6.72 27.97
CA THR A 23 -15.14 6.07 26.65
C THR A 23 -14.34 6.93 25.67
N PRO A 24 -13.35 6.39 24.94
CA PRO A 24 -12.62 7.17 23.95
C PRO A 24 -13.53 7.67 22.83
N ALA A 25 -13.32 8.92 22.41
CA ALA A 25 -14.08 9.52 21.32
C ALA A 25 -13.66 9.02 19.92
N THR A 26 -12.46 8.46 19.79
CA THR A 26 -11.91 7.98 18.51
C THR A 26 -11.13 6.68 18.71
N ALA A 27 -11.04 5.89 17.64
CA ALA A 27 -10.19 4.71 17.54
C ALA A 27 -9.62 4.59 16.13
N PHE A 28 -8.47 3.95 16.01
CA PHE A 28 -7.70 3.82 14.79
C PHE A 28 -7.21 2.39 14.63
N ALA A 29 -7.23 1.91 13.39
CA ALA A 29 -6.66 0.62 13.02
C ALA A 29 -5.94 0.75 11.68
N THR A 30 -4.74 0.18 11.59
CA THR A 30 -3.96 0.15 10.34
C THR A 30 -3.74 -1.29 9.90
N PHE A 31 -3.93 -1.54 8.60
CA PHE A 31 -3.81 -2.88 8.01
C PHE A 31 -2.76 -2.88 6.92
N ASN A 32 -2.00 -3.96 6.82
CA ASN A 32 -1.23 -4.28 5.62
C ASN A 32 -2.08 -5.13 4.68
N VAL A 33 -2.11 -4.77 3.40
CA VAL A 33 -2.88 -5.46 2.37
C VAL A 33 -2.00 -5.69 1.16
N LEU A 34 -1.89 -6.95 0.72
CA LEU A 34 -1.22 -7.27 -0.54
C LEU A 34 -2.19 -7.08 -1.72
N SER A 35 -1.89 -6.10 -2.57
CA SER A 35 -2.73 -5.71 -3.70
C SER A 35 -2.73 -6.75 -4.83
N TYR A 36 -1.61 -7.46 -5.04
CA TYR A 36 -1.36 -8.34 -6.18
C TYR A 36 -1.76 -7.67 -7.52
N ARG A 37 -2.84 -8.12 -8.15
CA ARG A 37 -3.37 -7.63 -9.43
C ARG A 37 -4.35 -6.48 -9.30
N ARG A 38 -4.77 -6.15 -8.08
CA ARG A 38 -5.82 -5.16 -7.84
C ARG A 38 -5.22 -3.76 -7.86
N ALA A 39 -5.89 -2.87 -8.58
CA ALA A 39 -5.56 -1.45 -8.53
C ALA A 39 -5.87 -0.88 -7.12
N PRO A 40 -5.19 0.19 -6.70
CA PRO A 40 -5.41 0.80 -5.39
C PRO A 40 -6.87 1.17 -5.11
N HIS A 41 -7.60 1.61 -6.13
CA HIS A 41 -9.01 1.97 -6.01
C HIS A 41 -9.91 0.75 -5.71
N GLU A 42 -9.60 -0.42 -6.27
CA GLU A 42 -10.32 -1.65 -5.98
C GLU A 42 -10.06 -2.14 -4.56
N VAL A 43 -8.80 -2.00 -4.10
CA VAL A 43 -8.42 -2.33 -2.71
C VAL A 43 -9.18 -1.43 -1.74
N LEU A 44 -9.17 -0.11 -1.97
CA LEU A 44 -9.86 0.85 -1.12
C LEU A 44 -11.38 0.63 -1.12
N ALA A 45 -11.99 0.40 -2.29
CA ALA A 45 -13.42 0.13 -2.38
C ALA A 45 -13.84 -1.14 -1.60
N ARG A 46 -13.04 -2.20 -1.65
CA ARG A 46 -13.29 -3.42 -0.86
C ARG A 46 -13.12 -3.17 0.63
N PHE A 47 -12.10 -2.40 1.01
CA PHE A 47 -11.90 -2.00 2.40
C PHE A 47 -13.09 -1.21 2.94
N ASP A 48 -13.61 -0.26 2.15
CA ASP A 48 -14.79 0.53 2.49
C ASP A 48 -16.03 -0.37 2.72
N GLN A 49 -16.24 -1.38 1.85
CA GLN A 49 -17.34 -2.33 2.03
C GLN A 49 -17.20 -3.14 3.32
N LEU A 50 -16.00 -3.65 3.63
CA LEU A 50 -15.74 -4.37 4.87
C LEU A 50 -15.98 -3.48 6.11
N CYS A 51 -15.57 -2.22 6.06
CA CYS A 51 -15.86 -1.25 7.12
C CYS A 51 -17.36 -1.02 7.30
N LEU A 52 -18.12 -0.88 6.21
CA LEU A 52 -19.58 -0.69 6.26
C LEU A 52 -20.31 -1.95 6.78
N GLU A 53 -19.85 -3.14 6.40
CA GLU A 53 -20.37 -4.41 6.90
C GLU A 53 -20.13 -4.55 8.40
N ALA A 54 -18.90 -4.26 8.86
CA ALA A 54 -18.57 -4.28 10.28
C ALA A 54 -19.38 -3.24 11.08
N ALA A 55 -19.57 -2.04 10.54
CA ALA A 55 -20.39 -0.99 11.14
C ALA A 55 -21.85 -1.43 11.29
N ARG A 56 -22.44 -2.02 10.23
CA ARG A 56 -23.80 -2.59 10.27
C ARG A 56 -23.92 -3.68 11.33
N GLY A 57 -23.00 -4.64 11.36
CA GLY A 57 -22.99 -5.71 12.36
C GLY A 57 -22.89 -5.19 13.80
N CYS A 58 -22.09 -4.13 14.03
CA CYS A 58 -22.00 -3.46 15.33
C CYS A 58 -23.33 -2.80 15.73
N LEU A 59 -23.97 -2.06 14.81
CA LEU A 59 -25.26 -1.41 15.05
C LEU A 59 -26.38 -2.42 15.31
N GLU A 60 -26.42 -3.52 14.57
CA GLU A 60 -27.37 -4.63 14.80
C GLU A 60 -27.16 -5.28 16.17
N ALA A 61 -25.89 -5.53 16.55
CA ALA A 61 -25.57 -6.07 17.86
C ALA A 61 -25.98 -5.13 19.00
N LEU A 62 -25.78 -3.82 18.82
CA LEU A 62 -26.24 -2.79 19.76
C LEU A 62 -27.76 -2.74 19.85
N ALA A 63 -28.47 -2.83 18.72
CA ALA A 63 -29.93 -2.81 18.67
C ALA A 63 -30.58 -4.01 19.39
N ARG A 64 -29.91 -5.17 19.39
CA ARG A 64 -30.34 -6.39 20.10
C ARG A 64 -30.15 -6.32 21.62
N ARG A 65 -29.36 -5.36 22.15
CA ARG A 65 -29.15 -5.25 23.60
C ARG A 65 -30.45 -4.80 24.29
N PRO A 66 -30.82 -5.38 25.44
CA PRO A 66 -31.89 -4.85 26.27
C PRO A 66 -31.51 -3.43 26.72
N THR A 67 -32.37 -2.46 26.44
CA THR A 67 -32.20 -1.08 26.91
C THR A 67 -33.27 -0.80 27.96
N ASP A 68 -32.86 -0.41 29.16
CA ASP A 68 -33.78 0.11 30.19
C ASP A 68 -34.34 1.47 29.75
N GLY A 69 -35.39 1.43 28.92
CA GLY A 69 -36.41 2.48 28.82
C GLY A 69 -36.09 3.85 28.23
N SER A 70 -34.85 4.25 27.91
CA SER A 70 -34.59 5.67 27.54
C SER A 70 -33.80 5.94 26.24
N ALA A 71 -33.20 4.95 25.58
CA ALA A 71 -32.42 5.19 24.36
C ALA A 71 -33.24 4.90 23.11
N SER A 72 -33.48 5.93 22.28
CA SER A 72 -34.14 5.77 20.98
C SER A 72 -33.38 4.75 20.12
N ARG A 73 -34.09 3.72 19.65
CA ARG A 73 -33.61 2.69 18.72
C ARG A 73 -33.56 3.16 17.26
N GLY A 74 -33.81 4.45 17.01
CA GLY A 74 -33.99 4.99 15.67
C GLY A 74 -32.69 5.15 14.90
N GLY A 75 -32.61 4.51 13.72
CA GLY A 75 -31.87 4.99 12.55
C GLY A 75 -30.42 5.41 12.73
N ARG A 76 -29.69 4.81 13.68
CA ARG A 76 -28.26 5.11 13.83
C ARG A 76 -27.51 4.59 12.61
N SER A 77 -27.06 5.49 11.76
CA SER A 77 -26.13 5.21 10.68
C SER A 77 -24.72 5.63 11.09
N ILE A 78 -23.72 4.89 10.61
CA ILE A 78 -22.32 5.29 10.70
C ILE A 78 -21.92 5.67 9.28
N SER A 79 -21.57 6.93 9.08
CA SER A 79 -21.13 7.40 7.77
C SER A 79 -19.70 6.93 7.48
N LEU A 80 -19.40 6.61 6.23
CA LEU A 80 -18.04 6.34 5.78
C LEU A 80 -17.60 7.45 4.85
N TYR A 81 -16.42 8.01 5.12
CA TYR A 81 -15.75 8.97 4.27
C TYR A 81 -14.37 8.44 3.93
N ARG A 82 -14.00 8.52 2.65
CA ARG A 82 -12.60 8.49 2.29
C ARG A 82 -11.95 9.80 2.72
N TYR A 83 -10.65 9.79 3.04
CA TYR A 83 -9.92 10.99 3.47
C TYR A 83 -10.11 12.16 2.49
N GLU A 84 -10.09 11.90 1.17
CA GLU A 84 -10.32 12.94 0.16
C GLU A 84 -11.68 13.62 0.33
N ALA A 85 -12.74 12.87 0.65
CA ALA A 85 -14.09 13.39 0.84
C ALA A 85 -14.23 14.22 2.14
N VAL A 86 -13.38 13.96 3.14
CA VAL A 86 -13.29 14.81 4.33
C VAL A 86 -12.62 16.12 3.96
N VAL A 87 -11.49 16.07 3.25
CA VAL A 87 -10.74 17.25 2.76
C VAL A 87 -11.60 18.12 1.85
N ASP A 88 -12.47 17.51 1.03
CA ASP A 88 -13.41 18.23 0.14
C ASP A 88 -14.43 19.11 0.88
N ARG A 89 -14.63 18.89 2.18
CA ARG A 89 -15.50 19.75 3.02
C ARG A 89 -14.83 21.02 3.51
N LEU A 90 -13.50 21.13 3.43
CA LEU A 90 -12.76 22.26 3.98
C LEU A 90 -12.79 23.44 3.02
N ASP A 91 -12.99 24.63 3.57
CA ASP A 91 -12.79 25.90 2.87
C ASP A 91 -11.29 26.21 2.69
N ILE A 92 -10.98 27.34 2.05
CA ILE A 92 -9.60 27.72 1.71
C ILE A 92 -8.75 27.95 2.98
N GLU A 93 -9.35 28.51 4.03
CA GLU A 93 -8.65 28.80 5.28
C GLU A 93 -8.33 27.49 6.01
N ASP A 94 -9.31 26.61 6.19
CA ASP A 94 -9.13 25.33 6.85
C ASP A 94 -8.19 24.39 6.07
N ARG A 95 -8.18 24.46 4.72
CA ARG A 95 -7.17 23.76 3.90
C ARG A 95 -5.76 24.28 4.15
N SER A 96 -5.59 25.59 4.31
CA SER A 96 -4.29 26.20 4.61
C SER A 96 -3.80 25.76 5.99
N ARG A 97 -4.69 25.75 7.00
CA ARG A 97 -4.38 25.24 8.35
C ARG A 97 -3.98 23.77 8.34
N LEU A 98 -4.71 22.92 7.60
CA LEU A 98 -4.36 21.52 7.45
C LEU A 98 -2.98 21.35 6.78
N ALA A 99 -2.65 22.20 5.79
CA ALA A 99 -1.34 22.18 5.13
C ALA A 99 -0.19 22.56 6.08
N GLU A 100 -0.40 23.52 6.98
CA GLU A 100 0.56 23.88 8.04
C GLU A 100 0.77 22.72 9.01
N VAL A 101 -0.32 22.13 9.52
CA VAL A 101 -0.25 20.99 10.45
C VAL A 101 0.46 19.79 9.82
N THR A 102 0.13 19.45 8.58
CA THR A 102 0.80 18.35 7.87
C THR A 102 2.28 18.65 7.60
N ALA A 103 2.66 19.91 7.37
CA ALA A 103 4.06 20.29 7.24
C ALA A 103 4.82 20.21 8.58
N ASP A 104 4.18 20.56 9.69
CA ASP A 104 4.75 20.37 11.03
C ASP A 104 4.92 18.89 11.36
N LEU A 105 3.89 18.07 11.15
CA LEU A 105 3.92 16.63 11.39
C LEU A 105 5.03 15.93 10.60
N ALA A 106 5.26 16.36 9.34
CA ALA A 106 6.33 15.82 8.50
C ALA A 106 7.75 16.11 9.02
N ARG A 107 7.91 17.04 9.96
CA ARG A 107 9.20 17.36 10.62
C ARG A 107 9.39 16.64 11.95
N VAL A 108 8.34 16.05 12.50
CA VAL A 108 8.41 15.32 13.78
C VAL A 108 8.87 13.88 13.51
N ASP A 109 9.73 13.35 14.39
CA ASP A 109 10.14 11.95 14.38
C ASP A 109 9.00 11.03 14.89
N LEU A 110 8.00 10.85 14.04
CA LEU A 110 6.89 9.92 14.23
C LEU A 110 6.79 9.00 13.02
N PRO A 111 6.37 7.73 13.20
CA PRO A 111 6.05 6.86 12.07
C PRO A 111 5.04 7.53 11.13
N LEU A 112 5.20 7.35 9.82
CA LEU A 112 4.31 7.96 8.82
C LEU A 112 2.83 7.64 9.04
N SER A 113 2.52 6.43 9.53
CA SER A 113 1.16 6.03 9.90
C SER A 113 0.58 6.86 11.04
N GLU A 114 1.41 7.25 12.01
CA GLU A 114 1.01 8.11 13.12
C GLU A 114 0.84 9.57 12.66
N GLN A 115 1.71 10.05 11.76
CA GLN A 115 1.53 11.36 11.13
C GLN A 115 0.23 11.43 10.33
N CYS A 116 -0.07 10.40 9.51
CA CYS A 116 -1.32 10.28 8.77
C CYS A 116 -2.54 10.21 9.70
N ARG A 117 -2.43 9.52 10.84
CA ARG A 117 -3.50 9.45 11.85
C ARG A 117 -3.83 10.85 12.40
N LEU A 118 -2.81 11.60 12.83
CA LEU A 118 -2.96 12.95 13.38
C LEU A 118 -3.51 13.93 12.33
N ALA A 119 -3.00 13.87 11.10
CA ALA A 119 -3.51 14.68 9.99
C ALA A 119 -4.99 14.36 9.67
N THR A 120 -5.38 13.10 9.73
CA THR A 120 -6.78 12.67 9.53
C THR A 120 -7.70 13.19 10.65
N GLN A 121 -7.24 13.16 11.90
CA GLN A 121 -7.98 13.75 13.02
C GLN A 121 -8.18 15.26 12.86
N GLU A 122 -7.14 15.97 12.42
CA GLU A 122 -7.25 17.41 12.19
C GLU A 122 -8.16 17.73 11.01
N ALA A 123 -8.06 16.99 9.90
CA ALA A 123 -8.98 17.14 8.77
C ALA A 123 -10.43 16.89 9.19
N TRP A 124 -10.70 15.87 10.00
CA TRP A 124 -12.02 15.62 10.56
C TRP A 124 -12.52 16.80 11.40
N ARG A 125 -11.70 17.31 12.32
CA ARG A 125 -12.04 18.46 13.18
C ARG A 125 -12.37 19.71 12.35
N LEU A 126 -11.55 20.02 11.34
CA LEU A 126 -11.72 21.16 10.45
C LEU A 126 -12.94 21.01 9.54
N SER A 127 -13.28 19.79 9.11
CA SER A 127 -14.44 19.53 8.25
C SER A 127 -15.79 19.86 8.89
N ARG A 128 -15.85 19.95 10.23
CA ARG A 128 -17.08 20.16 11.02
C ARG A 128 -18.16 19.11 10.74
N LEU A 129 -17.79 17.97 10.14
CA LEU A 129 -18.67 16.81 10.03
C LEU A 129 -19.02 16.30 11.42
N SER A 130 -20.22 15.76 11.56
CA SER A 130 -20.77 15.35 12.86
C SER A 130 -21.31 13.92 12.82
N GLY A 131 -21.52 13.37 14.00
CA GLY A 131 -21.98 11.99 14.18
C GLY A 131 -20.85 10.96 14.14
N PRO A 132 -21.17 9.68 14.43
CA PRO A 132 -20.21 8.60 14.32
C PRO A 132 -19.86 8.36 12.85
N ALA A 133 -18.55 8.32 12.57
CA ALA A 133 -18.07 8.11 11.22
C ALA A 133 -16.81 7.25 11.19
N ILE A 134 -16.60 6.63 10.04
CA ILE A 134 -15.37 5.93 9.67
C ILE A 134 -14.69 6.79 8.61
N VAL A 135 -13.41 7.10 8.83
CA VAL A 135 -12.56 7.71 7.81
C VAL A 135 -11.57 6.68 7.30
N THR A 136 -11.60 6.39 6.00
CA THR A 136 -10.69 5.44 5.34
C THR A 136 -9.66 6.15 4.47
N GLY A 137 -8.48 5.56 4.32
CA GLY A 137 -7.39 6.11 3.52
C GLY A 137 -6.13 5.26 3.63
N PHE A 138 -5.04 5.75 3.07
CA PHE A 138 -3.72 5.13 3.16
C PHE A 138 -2.89 5.81 4.24
N GLY A 139 -2.23 5.00 5.07
CA GLY A 139 -1.43 5.47 6.19
C GLY A 139 0.08 5.42 5.96
N SER A 140 0.56 4.98 4.80
CA SER A 140 1.99 4.80 4.56
C SER A 140 2.33 4.97 3.08
N MET A 141 3.63 4.90 2.77
CA MET A 141 4.11 4.87 1.39
C MET A 141 3.57 3.62 0.67
N PRO A 142 3.06 3.76 -0.56
CA PRO A 142 2.53 2.63 -1.31
C PRO A 142 3.67 1.78 -1.89
N TYR A 143 3.58 0.47 -1.71
CA TYR A 143 4.40 -0.51 -2.43
C TYR A 143 3.64 -0.96 -3.67
N LEU A 144 3.73 -0.16 -4.74
CA LEU A 144 2.96 -0.36 -5.96
C LEU A 144 3.42 -1.62 -6.70
N ALA A 145 2.47 -2.34 -7.30
CA ALA A 145 2.77 -3.45 -8.18
C ALA A 145 3.38 -2.92 -9.48
N THR A 146 4.55 -3.45 -9.84
CA THR A 146 5.28 -3.05 -11.05
C THR A 146 5.20 -4.12 -12.11
N SER A 147 5.12 -3.71 -13.37
CA SER A 147 5.12 -4.63 -14.50
C SER A 147 5.80 -3.98 -15.70
N LEU A 148 6.58 -4.77 -16.46
CA LEU A 148 7.13 -4.32 -17.73
C LEU A 148 6.02 -3.90 -18.68
N SER A 149 6.08 -2.65 -19.13
CA SER A 149 5.13 -2.06 -20.06
C SER A 149 5.33 -2.58 -21.49
N ASP A 150 4.52 -2.06 -22.41
CA ASP A 150 4.71 -2.26 -23.84
C ASP A 150 5.70 -1.26 -24.45
N ALA A 151 6.41 -0.44 -23.68
CA ALA A 151 7.46 0.43 -24.24
C ALA A 151 8.57 -0.42 -24.92
N PRO A 152 9.24 0.09 -25.97
CA PRO A 152 10.26 -0.68 -26.70
C PRO A 152 11.33 -1.32 -25.79
N GLY A 153 11.88 -0.56 -24.84
CA GLY A 153 12.86 -1.06 -23.89
C GLY A 153 12.32 -2.15 -22.95
N ALA A 154 11.09 -1.99 -22.47
CA ALA A 154 10.42 -2.97 -21.61
C ALA A 154 10.11 -4.27 -22.36
N ARG A 155 9.59 -4.18 -23.59
CA ARG A 155 9.38 -5.36 -24.45
C ARG A 155 10.68 -6.08 -24.76
N ARG A 156 11.74 -5.34 -25.07
CA ARG A 156 13.06 -5.91 -25.33
C ARG A 156 13.59 -6.66 -24.11
N LEU A 157 13.53 -6.05 -22.92
CA LEU A 157 13.89 -6.69 -21.66
C LEU A 157 13.08 -7.97 -21.42
N LYS A 158 11.75 -7.90 -21.60
CA LYS A 158 10.84 -9.04 -21.48
C LYS A 158 11.18 -10.18 -22.43
N THR A 159 11.52 -9.88 -23.68
CA THR A 159 11.91 -10.89 -24.69
C THR A 159 13.24 -11.56 -24.30
N ILE A 160 14.25 -10.77 -23.92
CA ILE A 160 15.57 -11.27 -23.50
C ILE A 160 15.42 -12.26 -22.34
N VAL A 161 14.71 -11.87 -21.27
CA VAL A 161 14.60 -12.71 -20.08
C VAL A 161 13.75 -13.95 -20.31
N LYS A 162 12.69 -13.87 -21.12
CA LYS A 162 11.90 -15.05 -21.49
C LYS A 162 12.69 -16.06 -22.31
N ARG A 163 13.52 -15.57 -23.25
CA ARG A 163 14.42 -16.45 -24.03
C ARG A 163 15.42 -17.16 -23.11
N LEU A 164 16.16 -16.40 -22.29
CA LEU A 164 17.14 -16.97 -21.36
C LEU A 164 16.51 -17.92 -20.35
N ALA A 165 15.29 -17.64 -19.87
CA ALA A 165 14.54 -18.57 -19.02
C ALA A 165 14.19 -19.88 -19.77
N THR A 166 13.78 -19.78 -21.03
CA THR A 166 13.46 -20.96 -21.87
C THR A 166 14.69 -21.83 -22.13
N GLU A 167 15.84 -21.20 -22.36
CA GLU A 167 17.11 -21.87 -22.67
C GLU A 167 17.91 -22.25 -21.41
N SER A 168 17.43 -21.87 -20.22
CA SER A 168 18.19 -21.93 -18.96
C SER A 168 18.73 -23.32 -18.62
N ALA A 169 17.96 -24.37 -18.88
CA ALA A 169 18.40 -25.74 -18.60
C ALA A 169 19.63 -26.13 -19.44
N ALA A 170 19.69 -25.69 -20.70
CA ALA A 170 20.81 -25.96 -21.58
C ALA A 170 22.01 -25.04 -21.28
N LEU A 171 21.76 -23.75 -21.00
CA LEU A 171 22.82 -22.77 -20.75
C LEU A 171 23.46 -22.93 -19.37
N TYR A 172 22.67 -23.25 -18.35
CA TYR A 172 23.09 -23.17 -16.94
C TYR A 172 22.94 -24.50 -16.20
N GLY A 173 22.44 -25.55 -16.83
CA GLY A 173 22.20 -26.84 -16.16
C GLY A 173 21.08 -26.79 -15.11
N THR A 174 20.27 -25.73 -15.08
CA THR A 174 19.14 -25.56 -14.17
C THR A 174 18.00 -24.82 -14.85
N THR A 175 16.76 -25.14 -14.47
CA THR A 175 15.58 -24.43 -14.97
C THR A 175 15.36 -23.13 -14.19
N ILE A 176 15.19 -22.04 -14.93
CA ILE A 176 14.84 -20.72 -14.42
C ILE A 176 13.48 -20.34 -15.01
N THR A 177 12.58 -19.83 -14.17
CA THR A 177 11.25 -19.39 -14.59
C THR A 177 11.05 -17.91 -14.27
N CYS A 178 10.28 -17.23 -15.12
CA CYS A 178 9.84 -15.86 -14.85
C CYS A 178 8.55 -15.90 -14.02
N THR A 179 8.50 -15.16 -12.93
CA THR A 179 7.27 -14.89 -12.17
C THR A 179 6.85 -13.44 -12.38
N ASP A 180 5.54 -13.21 -12.51
CA ASP A 180 5.00 -11.85 -12.62
C ASP A 180 4.94 -11.14 -11.27
N TYR A 181 4.99 -11.89 -10.15
CA TYR A 181 4.87 -11.34 -8.80
C TYR A 181 5.97 -11.86 -7.89
N PHE A 182 6.63 -10.93 -7.20
CA PHE A 182 7.52 -11.19 -6.09
C PHE A 182 6.73 -11.10 -4.78
N ALA A 183 6.83 -12.13 -3.93
CA ALA A 183 6.06 -12.21 -2.68
C ALA A 183 6.67 -11.38 -1.54
N GLY A 184 7.84 -10.79 -1.75
CA GLY A 184 8.51 -9.90 -0.80
C GLY A 184 8.35 -8.43 -1.17
N ILE A 185 8.91 -7.57 -0.32
CA ILE A 185 9.05 -6.13 -0.60
C ILE A 185 10.30 -5.94 -1.47
N SER A 186 10.21 -5.09 -2.48
CA SER A 186 11.32 -4.79 -3.37
C SER A 186 11.33 -3.32 -3.71
N ASP A 187 12.53 -2.75 -3.81
CA ASP A 187 12.74 -1.38 -4.29
C ASP A 187 12.14 -1.13 -5.68
N MET A 188 11.88 -2.19 -6.44
CA MET A 188 11.12 -2.12 -7.68
C MET A 188 9.79 -1.38 -7.53
N SER A 189 9.10 -1.46 -6.39
CA SER A 189 7.85 -0.71 -6.18
C SER A 189 8.01 0.81 -6.30
N PHE A 190 9.23 1.32 -6.16
CA PHE A 190 9.59 2.72 -6.29
C PHE A 190 10.12 3.05 -7.69
N PHE A 191 10.98 2.20 -8.25
CA PHE A 191 11.70 2.50 -9.49
C PHE A 191 11.09 1.89 -10.75
N GLY A 192 10.37 0.78 -10.61
CA GLY A 192 9.80 0.02 -11.72
C GLY A 192 8.64 0.73 -12.40
N GLU A 193 8.29 0.26 -13.59
CA GLU A 193 7.13 0.74 -14.32
C GLU A 193 5.84 0.39 -13.57
N VAL A 194 5.02 1.41 -13.31
CA VAL A 194 3.72 1.28 -12.67
C VAL A 194 2.67 1.84 -13.61
N ALA A 195 1.54 1.15 -13.74
CA ALA A 195 0.39 1.71 -14.46
C ALA A 195 -0.03 3.01 -13.78
N ALA A 196 -0.14 4.11 -14.55
CA ALA A 196 -0.51 5.41 -14.00
C ALA A 196 -1.89 5.41 -13.31
N ASP A 197 -2.75 4.45 -13.67
CA ASP A 197 -4.09 4.29 -13.12
C ASP A 197 -4.07 3.96 -11.61
N GLY A 198 -4.66 4.86 -10.81
CA GLY A 198 -4.87 4.67 -9.38
C GLY A 198 -3.84 5.32 -8.45
N LEU A 199 -2.72 5.84 -8.97
CA LEU A 199 -1.73 6.57 -8.16
C LEU A 199 -2.30 7.88 -7.60
N ASP A 200 -3.14 8.55 -8.39
CA ASP A 200 -3.86 9.75 -8.00
C ASP A 200 -4.80 9.48 -6.82
N ILE A 201 -5.48 8.32 -6.81
CA ILE A 201 -6.37 7.89 -5.74
C ILE A 201 -5.58 7.60 -4.46
N VAL A 202 -4.39 7.00 -4.57
CA VAL A 202 -3.49 6.82 -3.43
C VAL A 202 -3.10 8.18 -2.86
N GLY A 203 -2.67 9.11 -3.71
CA GLY A 203 -2.25 10.44 -3.26
C GLY A 203 -3.36 11.25 -2.60
N ARG A 204 -4.56 11.28 -3.20
CA ARG A 204 -5.73 11.98 -2.64
C ARG A 204 -6.19 11.40 -1.31
N ASN A 205 -5.92 10.11 -1.06
CA ASN A 205 -6.30 9.42 0.16
C ASN A 205 -5.13 9.15 1.13
N THR A 206 -3.97 9.78 0.91
CA THR A 206 -2.83 9.74 1.84
C THR A 206 -2.61 11.13 2.44
N PRO A 207 -2.89 11.35 3.73
CA PRO A 207 -2.82 12.68 4.34
C PRO A 207 -1.46 13.39 4.20
N LEU A 208 -0.36 12.63 4.28
CA LEU A 208 1.02 13.14 4.20
C LEU A 208 1.64 12.95 2.81
N TRP A 209 0.84 12.85 1.74
CA TRP A 209 1.33 12.54 0.39
C TRP A 209 2.40 13.52 -0.10
N THR A 210 2.17 14.83 0.03
CA THR A 210 3.06 15.86 -0.53
C THR A 210 4.24 16.18 0.39
N GLN A 211 4.05 16.16 1.71
CA GLN A 211 5.07 16.56 2.69
C GLN A 211 5.93 15.38 3.14
N GLY A 212 5.31 14.23 3.44
CA GLY A 212 5.95 13.06 4.00
C GLY A 212 6.38 12.04 2.95
N VAL A 213 5.47 11.63 2.05
CA VAL A 213 5.76 10.63 1.01
C VAL A 213 6.58 11.22 -0.14
N ARG A 214 6.25 12.44 -0.57
CA ARG A 214 6.93 13.19 -1.65
C ARG A 214 6.98 12.43 -2.98
N TRP A 215 5.87 11.79 -3.36
CA TRP A 215 5.78 11.03 -4.60
C TRP A 215 5.36 11.91 -5.80
N PRO A 216 5.85 11.64 -7.03
CA PRO A 216 5.37 12.30 -8.25
C PRO A 216 3.87 12.16 -8.50
N LYS A 217 3.25 13.09 -9.23
CA LYS A 217 1.79 13.05 -9.42
C LYS A 217 1.30 11.95 -10.38
N THR A 218 2.15 11.51 -11.32
CA THR A 218 1.68 10.77 -12.52
C THR A 218 2.46 9.50 -12.83
N HIS A 219 3.56 9.22 -12.15
CA HIS A 219 4.42 8.07 -12.42
C HIS A 219 5.08 7.56 -11.12
N ALA A 220 5.63 6.35 -11.17
CA ALA A 220 6.55 5.87 -10.14
C ALA A 220 7.79 6.79 -10.04
N LEU A 221 8.57 6.72 -8.95
CA LEU A 221 9.67 7.66 -8.71
C LEU A 221 10.67 7.73 -9.88
N ALA A 222 10.98 6.60 -10.52
CA ALA A 222 11.82 6.55 -11.72
C ALA A 222 11.08 6.04 -12.96
N ASN A 223 10.12 5.13 -12.79
CA ASN A 223 9.31 4.55 -13.87
C ASN A 223 10.16 3.93 -15.01
N ILE A 224 11.14 3.11 -14.63
CA ILE A 224 12.10 2.46 -15.53
C ILE A 224 11.75 0.97 -15.68
N PRO A 225 11.81 0.39 -16.90
CA PRO A 225 11.64 -1.04 -17.09
C PRO A 225 12.60 -1.83 -16.21
N THR A 226 12.06 -2.56 -15.22
CA THR A 226 12.85 -3.21 -14.18
C THR A 226 12.36 -4.64 -13.97
N ILE A 227 13.29 -5.54 -13.70
CA ILE A 227 13.04 -6.93 -13.29
C ILE A 227 13.83 -7.22 -12.02
N ASN A 228 13.37 -8.19 -11.24
CA ASN A 228 14.12 -8.72 -10.11
C ASN A 228 14.80 -10.02 -10.53
N ILE A 229 16.13 -10.09 -10.42
CA ILE A 229 16.90 -11.32 -10.56
C ILE A 229 17.69 -11.49 -9.27
N GLY A 230 17.45 -12.60 -8.56
CA GLY A 230 18.04 -12.83 -7.25
C GLY A 230 18.40 -14.29 -7.01
N PRO A 231 19.07 -14.58 -5.87
CA PRO A 231 19.44 -15.93 -5.50
C PRO A 231 18.20 -16.79 -5.22
N TRP A 232 18.34 -18.10 -5.43
CA TRP A 232 17.35 -19.05 -4.97
C TRP A 232 17.63 -19.43 -3.51
N GLY A 233 16.65 -19.18 -2.65
CA GLY A 233 16.79 -19.36 -1.21
C GLY A 233 15.44 -19.47 -0.50
N ARG A 234 15.48 -19.49 0.83
CA ARG A 234 14.29 -19.54 1.69
C ARG A 234 14.50 -18.65 2.91
N ASP A 235 13.38 -18.24 3.50
CA ASP A 235 13.33 -17.59 4.80
C ASP A 235 14.09 -16.24 4.83
N TYR A 236 14.04 -15.50 3.71
CA TYR A 236 14.62 -14.15 3.56
C TYR A 236 14.10 -13.21 4.65
N HIS A 237 14.99 -12.37 5.21
CA HIS A 237 14.69 -11.49 6.36
C HIS A 237 14.25 -12.22 7.63
N THR A 238 14.70 -13.46 7.83
CA THR A 238 14.52 -14.19 9.08
C THR A 238 15.84 -14.79 9.58
N PRO A 239 15.94 -15.19 10.86
CA PRO A 239 17.13 -15.88 11.36
C PRO A 239 17.45 -17.22 10.67
N LEU A 240 16.51 -17.79 9.91
CA LEU A 240 16.68 -19.03 9.16
C LEU A 240 17.04 -18.81 7.69
N GLU A 241 17.33 -17.56 7.31
CA GLU A 241 17.68 -17.18 5.96
C GLU A 241 18.81 -18.04 5.40
N ARG A 242 18.57 -18.62 4.22
CA ARG A 242 19.55 -19.47 3.52
C ARG A 242 19.35 -19.38 2.03
N LEU A 243 20.44 -19.56 1.31
CA LEU A 243 20.45 -19.61 -0.15
C LEU A 243 21.13 -20.89 -0.66
N HIS A 244 20.86 -21.24 -1.90
CA HIS A 244 21.53 -22.34 -2.57
C HIS A 244 22.86 -21.84 -3.16
N ILE A 245 23.98 -22.28 -2.58
CA ILE A 245 25.35 -21.83 -2.93
C ILE A 245 25.65 -22.01 -4.42
N GLY A 246 25.37 -23.19 -5.01
CA GLY A 246 25.63 -23.43 -6.43
C GLY A 246 24.91 -22.43 -7.34
N TYR A 247 23.59 -22.30 -7.20
CA TYR A 247 22.84 -21.26 -7.89
C TYR A 247 23.37 -19.84 -7.64
N ALA A 248 23.62 -19.44 -6.39
CA ALA A 248 23.97 -18.06 -6.06
C ALA A 248 25.36 -17.63 -6.56
N PHE A 249 26.34 -18.54 -6.57
CA PHE A 249 27.74 -18.20 -6.87
C PHE A 249 28.26 -18.74 -8.21
N ASP A 250 27.53 -19.64 -8.88
CA ASP A 250 27.88 -20.14 -10.22
C ASP A 250 26.82 -19.71 -11.25
N VAL A 251 25.56 -20.09 -11.05
CA VAL A 251 24.50 -19.83 -12.06
C VAL A 251 24.10 -18.36 -12.13
N LEU A 252 23.76 -17.73 -10.99
CA LEU A 252 23.22 -16.38 -10.94
C LEU A 252 24.16 -15.33 -11.58
N PRO A 253 25.49 -15.34 -11.32
CA PRO A 253 26.40 -14.42 -11.99
C PRO A 253 26.39 -14.57 -13.52
N ARG A 254 26.29 -15.80 -14.02
CA ARG A 254 26.21 -16.08 -15.47
C ARG A 254 24.91 -15.57 -16.07
N VAL A 255 23.78 -15.82 -15.39
CA VAL A 255 22.46 -15.30 -15.80
C VAL A 255 22.47 -13.77 -15.87
N LEU A 256 23.00 -13.10 -14.84
CA LEU A 256 23.13 -11.64 -14.81
C LEU A 256 24.01 -11.14 -15.97
N SER A 257 25.16 -11.78 -16.18
CA SER A 257 26.07 -11.46 -17.29
C SER A 257 25.38 -11.58 -18.64
N ASP A 258 24.66 -12.66 -18.90
CA ASP A 258 24.00 -12.91 -20.19
C ASP A 258 22.82 -11.95 -20.42
N VAL A 259 22.05 -11.62 -19.37
CA VAL A 259 21.00 -10.58 -19.44
C VAL A 259 21.62 -9.23 -19.78
N CYS A 260 22.68 -8.82 -19.08
CA CYS A 260 23.37 -7.55 -19.33
C CYS A 260 23.99 -7.52 -20.73
N ALA A 261 24.68 -8.58 -21.15
CA ALA A 261 25.28 -8.67 -22.47
C ALA A 261 24.23 -8.58 -23.58
N ALA A 262 23.11 -9.31 -23.44
CA ALA A 262 22.00 -9.22 -24.38
C ALA A 262 21.36 -7.83 -24.38
N LEU A 263 21.26 -7.16 -23.23
CA LEU A 263 20.74 -5.80 -23.16
C LEU A 263 21.66 -4.77 -23.83
N LEU A 264 22.98 -4.91 -23.68
CA LEU A 264 23.97 -3.98 -24.22
C LEU A 264 24.34 -4.27 -25.68
N ALA A 265 24.08 -5.48 -26.18
CA ALA A 265 24.24 -5.79 -27.59
C ALA A 265 23.27 -4.91 -28.40
N ASN A 266 23.81 -3.91 -29.11
CA ASN A 266 23.04 -3.05 -30.01
C ASN A 266 22.26 -3.92 -31.00
N GLU A 267 21.00 -3.57 -31.24
CA GLU A 267 20.31 -4.00 -32.45
C GLU A 267 20.98 -3.26 -33.62
N SER A 268 21.96 -3.90 -34.24
CA SER A 268 22.41 -3.56 -35.59
C SER A 268 21.29 -3.77 -36.59
#